data_AF-A0A929H2I2-F1
#
_entry.id   AF-A0A929H2I2-F1
#
_cell.length_a   1.000
_cell.length_b   1.000
_cell.length_c   1.000
_cell.angle_alpha   90.00
_cell.angle_beta   90.00
_cell.angle_gamma   90.00
#
_symmetry.space_group_name_H-M   'P 1'
#
loop_
_entity.id
_entity.type
_entity.pdbx_description
1 polymer ?
#
loop_
_entity_poly.entity_id
_entity_poly.type
_entity_poly.pdbx_seq_one_letter_code
_entity_poly.pdbx_strand_id
1 'polypeptide(L)'
;MNRFIPDQQLESELRYELKLVCDPHRLPQARSWIRLHPAGFVVAYPPRRVNSVYLDTLHMSSLHENRAGVSVRQKLRMRWYGDDVTEVQPLLELKQKRNMLGRKKQFPLPCKLDLTLSWVEILKVVRANAGPEWQVLLQTVDQPTLLNHYQREYYTTPDGAIRTTLDYAQVAYDQRLSPRPNLRIRLPIADRVV
;
A
#
# COMPACT_ATOMS: atom_id res chain seq x y z
N MET A 1 26.20 13.02 -25.07
CA MET A 1 27.16 12.54 -24.04
C MET A 1 26.44 11.55 -23.15
N ASN A 2 26.67 10.25 -23.40
CA ASN A 2 26.18 9.16 -22.55
C ASN A 2 26.80 9.32 -21.16
N ARG A 3 26.00 9.67 -20.17
CA ARG A 3 26.38 9.48 -18.77
C ARG A 3 26.16 8.02 -18.43
N PHE A 4 27.24 7.24 -18.53
CA PHE A 4 27.37 5.99 -17.79
C PHE A 4 27.05 6.29 -16.33
N ILE A 5 25.92 5.77 -15.84
CA ILE A 5 25.64 5.71 -14.42
C ILE A 5 26.38 4.46 -13.91
N PRO A 6 27.34 4.58 -12.99
CA PRO A 6 28.10 3.44 -12.52
C PRO A 6 27.19 2.45 -11.78
N ASP A 7 27.39 1.14 -12.03
CA ASP A 7 26.63 0.01 -11.48
C ASP A 7 26.50 0.03 -9.93
N GLN A 8 27.37 0.77 -9.23
CA GLN A 8 27.35 0.89 -7.76
C GLN A 8 26.12 1.62 -7.18
N GLN A 9 25.36 2.41 -7.95
CA GLN A 9 24.12 3.01 -7.46
C GLN A 9 22.89 2.08 -7.57
N LEU A 10 22.95 1.05 -8.43
CA LEU A 10 21.86 0.09 -8.63
C LEU A 10 21.73 -0.92 -7.47
N GLU A 11 22.79 -1.19 -6.72
CA GLU A 11 22.79 -2.12 -5.58
C GLU A 11 22.05 -1.57 -4.34
N SER A 12 21.89 -0.24 -4.23
CA SER A 12 21.29 0.42 -3.05
C SER A 12 19.75 0.30 -2.92
N GLU A 13 19.07 -0.28 -3.91
CA GLU A 13 17.60 -0.36 -3.94
C GLU A 13 17.03 -1.76 -3.62
N LEU A 14 17.89 -2.78 -3.51
CA LEU A 14 17.44 -4.15 -3.31
C LEU A 14 17.28 -4.48 -1.82
N ARG A 15 16.08 -4.90 -1.43
CA ARG A 15 15.75 -5.26 -0.05
C ARG A 15 15.04 -6.60 -0.03
N TYR A 16 15.42 -7.46 0.91
CA TYR A 16 14.65 -8.64 1.23
C TYR A 16 13.42 -8.23 2.07
N GLU A 17 12.23 -8.68 1.68
CA GLU A 17 10.98 -8.46 2.43
C GLU A 17 10.41 -9.83 2.83
N LEU A 18 10.41 -10.12 4.13
CA LEU A 18 9.75 -11.28 4.73
C LEU A 18 8.44 -10.85 5.38
N LYS A 19 7.38 -11.65 5.22
CA LYS A 19 6.09 -11.46 5.89
C LYS A 19 5.74 -12.69 6.67
N LEU A 20 5.42 -12.49 7.94
CA LEU A 20 5.03 -13.56 8.85
C LEU A 20 3.62 -13.25 9.32
N VAL A 21 2.75 -14.26 9.33
CA VAL A 21 1.37 -14.10 9.78
C VAL A 21 1.25 -14.72 11.16
N CYS A 22 0.63 -14.01 12.10
CA CYS A 22 0.31 -14.58 13.40
C CYS A 22 -1.09 -14.15 13.87
N ASP A 23 -1.59 -14.86 14.89
CA ASP A 23 -2.88 -14.56 15.48
C ASP A 23 -2.83 -13.25 16.29
N PRO A 24 -3.94 -12.48 16.37
CA PRO A 24 -4.00 -11.22 17.09
C PRO A 24 -3.57 -11.30 18.56
N HIS A 25 -3.83 -12.42 19.24
CA HIS A 25 -3.43 -12.63 20.63
C HIS A 25 -1.91 -12.66 20.84
N ARG A 26 -1.12 -12.88 19.76
CA ARG A 26 0.35 -12.87 19.80
C ARG A 26 0.95 -11.48 19.56
N LEU A 27 0.13 -10.46 19.27
CA LEU A 27 0.62 -9.10 19.05
C LEU A 27 1.47 -8.56 20.22
N PRO A 28 1.09 -8.74 21.51
CA PRO A 28 1.93 -8.32 22.62
C PRO A 28 3.29 -9.04 22.64
N GLN A 29 3.29 -10.34 22.33
CA GLN A 29 4.52 -11.13 22.26
C GLN A 29 5.44 -10.65 21.13
N ALA A 30 4.90 -10.38 19.94
CA ALA A 30 5.65 -9.84 18.81
C ALA A 30 6.28 -8.48 19.14
N ARG A 31 5.54 -7.58 19.82
CA ARG A 31 6.08 -6.30 20.31
C ARG A 31 7.23 -6.51 21.29
N SER A 32 7.09 -7.44 22.24
CA SER A 32 8.14 -7.77 23.21
C SER A 32 9.41 -8.28 22.51
N TRP A 33 9.27 -9.17 21.53
CA TRP A 33 10.42 -9.66 20.75
C TRP A 33 11.16 -8.55 20.02
N ILE A 34 10.45 -7.61 19.40
CA ILE A 34 11.09 -6.47 18.71
C ILE A 34 11.83 -5.59 19.71
N ARG A 35 11.19 -5.25 20.85
CA ARG A 35 11.77 -4.36 21.87
C ARG A 35 12.99 -4.96 22.57
N LEU A 36 13.00 -6.28 22.77
CA LEU A 36 14.09 -7.00 23.45
C LEU A 36 15.13 -7.57 22.49
N HIS A 37 14.98 -7.34 21.18
CA HIS A 37 15.90 -7.88 20.19
C HIS A 37 17.31 -7.25 20.36
N PRO A 38 18.40 -8.05 20.35
CA PRO A 38 19.76 -7.53 20.54
C PRO A 38 20.20 -6.45 19.55
N ALA A 39 19.63 -6.44 18.34
CA ALA A 39 19.86 -5.39 17.35
C ALA A 39 19.28 -4.01 17.72
N GLY A 40 18.56 -3.88 18.85
CA GLY A 40 18.19 -2.61 19.44
C GLY A 40 17.19 -1.78 18.63
N PHE A 41 16.09 -2.39 18.18
CA PHE A 41 15.08 -1.67 17.39
C PHE A 41 14.52 -0.44 18.09
N VAL A 42 14.42 0.66 17.36
CA VAL A 42 13.80 1.91 17.78
C VAL A 42 12.54 2.21 16.97
N VAL A 43 11.62 2.98 17.54
CA VAL A 43 10.40 3.43 16.84
C VAL A 43 10.80 4.43 15.75
N ALA A 44 10.55 4.09 14.50
CA ALA A 44 10.91 4.93 13.35
C ALA A 44 9.88 6.03 13.06
N TYR A 45 8.60 5.74 13.33
CA TYR A 45 7.48 6.66 13.12
C TYR A 45 6.38 6.37 14.14
N PRO A 46 5.55 7.36 14.51
CA PRO A 46 4.37 7.13 15.31
C PRO A 46 3.44 6.09 14.68
N PRO A 47 2.82 5.20 15.48
CA PRO A 47 1.80 4.29 15.00
C PRO A 47 0.66 5.06 14.34
N ARG A 48 0.15 4.54 13.22
CA ARG A 48 -0.92 5.20 12.46
C ARG A 48 -1.76 4.22 11.68
N ARG A 49 -3.00 4.61 11.41
CA ARG A 49 -3.86 3.93 10.45
C ARG A 49 -3.32 4.15 9.04
N VAL A 50 -3.25 3.07 8.28
CA VAL A 50 -2.90 3.07 6.87
C VAL A 50 -4.12 2.65 6.08
N ASN A 51 -4.60 3.51 5.20
CA ASN A 51 -5.74 3.22 4.32
C ASN A 51 -5.22 3.00 2.90
N SER A 52 -5.80 2.06 2.16
CA SER A 52 -5.44 1.85 0.76
C SER A 52 -6.65 1.41 -0.05
N VAL A 53 -6.86 2.07 -1.19
CA VAL A 53 -7.84 1.69 -2.21
C VAL A 53 -7.07 1.16 -3.41
N TYR A 54 -7.28 -0.10 -3.75
CA TYR A 54 -6.71 -0.73 -4.93
C TYR A 54 -7.55 -0.42 -6.15
N LEU A 55 -6.86 -0.09 -7.25
CA LEU A 55 -7.46 0.17 -8.56
C LEU A 55 -7.08 -0.99 -9.48
N ASP A 56 -8.03 -1.44 -10.29
CA ASP A 56 -7.80 -2.51 -11.27
C ASP A 56 -8.64 -2.27 -12.54
N THR A 57 -8.42 -3.10 -13.54
CA THR A 57 -9.28 -3.16 -14.73
C THR A 57 -10.65 -3.74 -14.39
N LEU A 58 -11.63 -3.54 -15.28
CA LEU A 58 -12.92 -4.23 -15.19
C LEU A 58 -12.75 -5.77 -15.17
N HIS A 59 -11.74 -6.27 -15.88
CA HIS A 59 -11.41 -7.69 -15.95
C HIS A 59 -10.54 -8.20 -14.79
N MET A 60 -10.26 -7.38 -13.77
CA MET A 60 -9.45 -7.76 -12.60
C MET A 60 -8.06 -8.28 -12.99
N SER A 61 -7.44 -7.68 -14.00
CA SER A 61 -6.17 -8.14 -14.57
C SER A 61 -5.08 -8.26 -13.50
N SER A 62 -4.97 -7.29 -12.59
CA SER A 62 -3.96 -7.31 -11.52
C SER A 62 -4.21 -8.44 -10.51
N LEU A 63 -5.48 -8.76 -10.22
CA LEU A 63 -5.85 -9.92 -9.40
C LEU A 63 -5.49 -11.24 -10.10
N HIS A 64 -5.80 -11.37 -11.39
CA HIS A 64 -5.50 -12.57 -12.16
C HIS A 64 -3.99 -12.81 -12.29
N GLU A 65 -3.21 -11.78 -12.61
CA GLU A 65 -1.75 -11.83 -12.61
C GLU A 65 -1.20 -12.29 -11.25
N ASN A 66 -1.78 -11.79 -10.17
CA ASN A 66 -1.37 -12.16 -8.82
C ASN A 66 -1.66 -13.64 -8.51
N ARG A 67 -2.80 -14.16 -8.94
CA ARG A 67 -3.20 -15.57 -8.72
C ARG A 67 -2.46 -16.55 -9.64
N ALA A 68 -2.21 -16.16 -10.88
CA ALA A 68 -1.51 -16.98 -11.87
C ALA A 68 0.02 -17.02 -11.65
N GLY A 69 0.53 -16.29 -10.65
CA GLY A 69 1.96 -16.29 -10.34
C GLY A 69 2.80 -15.62 -11.44
N VAL A 70 2.21 -14.71 -12.22
CA VAL A 70 2.90 -14.05 -13.34
C VAL A 70 4.15 -13.32 -12.82
N SER A 71 5.24 -13.50 -13.57
CA SER A 71 6.56 -12.99 -13.22
C SER A 71 6.60 -11.47 -13.13
N VAL A 72 5.81 -10.78 -13.96
CA VAL A 72 5.59 -9.33 -13.94
C VAL A 72 4.19 -9.05 -13.43
N ARG A 73 4.08 -8.33 -12.31
CA ARG A 73 2.78 -7.94 -11.73
C ARG A 73 2.81 -6.51 -11.24
N GLN A 74 1.67 -5.84 -11.39
CA GLN A 74 1.50 -4.46 -10.93
C GLN A 74 0.35 -4.36 -9.92
N LYS A 75 0.48 -3.46 -8.94
CA LYS A 75 -0.59 -3.11 -8.01
C LYS A 75 -0.62 -1.60 -7.87
N LEU A 76 -1.62 -0.98 -8.49
CA LEU A 76 -1.89 0.44 -8.37
C LEU A 76 -2.85 0.66 -7.19
N ARG A 77 -2.55 1.65 -6.36
CA ARG A 77 -3.40 2.02 -5.23
C ARG A 77 -3.33 3.50 -4.90
N MET A 78 -4.44 4.03 -4.39
CA MET A 78 -4.47 5.27 -3.63
C MET A 78 -4.25 4.93 -2.16
N ARG A 79 -3.33 5.60 -1.48
CA ARG A 79 -3.03 5.39 -0.05
C ARG A 79 -3.07 6.72 0.68
N TRP A 80 -3.60 6.72 1.91
CA TRP A 80 -3.51 7.85 2.82
C TRP A 80 -3.29 7.34 4.25
N TYR A 81 -2.91 8.25 5.14
CA TYR A 81 -2.64 7.98 6.54
C TYR A 81 -3.63 8.74 7.43
N GLY A 82 -3.95 8.16 8.59
CA GLY A 82 -4.85 8.78 9.56
C GLY A 82 -6.24 8.15 9.59
N ASP A 83 -7.07 8.69 10.48
CA ASP A 83 -8.42 8.18 10.74
C ASP A 83 -9.50 8.91 9.93
N ASP A 84 -9.12 9.94 9.17
CA ASP A 84 -10.03 10.66 8.29
C ASP A 84 -10.59 9.74 7.19
N VAL A 85 -11.91 9.77 7.05
CA VAL A 85 -12.68 8.94 6.12
C VAL A 85 -13.53 9.76 5.14
N THR A 86 -13.59 11.08 5.32
CA THR A 86 -14.34 12.00 4.45
C THR A 86 -13.38 12.78 3.57
N GLU A 87 -12.53 13.63 4.15
CA GLU A 87 -11.56 14.42 3.40
C GLU A 87 -10.16 13.86 3.62
N VAL A 88 -9.55 13.29 2.57
CA VAL A 88 -8.29 12.55 2.67
C VAL A 88 -7.22 13.15 1.77
N GLN A 89 -5.96 13.11 2.22
CA GLN A 89 -4.80 13.51 1.40
C GLN A 89 -4.12 12.24 0.84
N PRO A 90 -4.44 11.81 -0.39
CA PRO A 90 -3.90 10.58 -0.92
C PRO A 90 -2.52 10.77 -1.55
N LEU A 91 -1.83 9.66 -1.67
CA LEU A 91 -0.72 9.47 -2.58
C LEU A 91 -1.01 8.24 -3.44
N LEU A 92 -0.69 8.33 -4.73
CA LEU A 92 -0.71 7.18 -5.64
C LEU A 92 0.53 6.33 -5.40
N GLU A 93 0.36 5.02 -5.35
CA GLU A 93 1.47 4.06 -5.31
C GLU A 93 1.30 3.00 -6.39
N LEU A 94 2.36 2.80 -7.16
CA LEU A 94 2.48 1.68 -8.08
C LEU A 94 3.56 0.75 -7.53
N LYS A 95 3.15 -0.47 -7.14
CA LYS A 95 4.07 -1.55 -6.83
C LYS A 95 4.24 -2.44 -8.05
N GLN A 96 5.45 -2.52 -8.57
CA GLN A 96 5.80 -3.40 -9.69
C GLN A 96 6.72 -4.49 -9.15
N LYS A 97 6.46 -5.75 -9.49
CA LYS A 97 7.35 -6.87 -9.17
C LYS A 97 7.70 -7.61 -10.46
N ARG A 98 9.00 -7.83 -10.70
CA ARG A 98 9.54 -8.69 -11.75
C ARG A 98 10.39 -9.78 -11.09
N ASN A 99 9.89 -11.01 -11.03
CA ASN A 99 10.48 -12.11 -10.25
C ASN A 99 10.66 -11.73 -8.77
N MET A 100 11.91 -11.68 -8.28
CA MET A 100 12.26 -11.26 -6.92
C MET A 100 12.50 -9.76 -6.79
N LEU A 101 12.65 -9.04 -7.90
CA LEU A 101 12.94 -7.61 -7.93
C LEU A 101 11.64 -6.80 -7.86
N GLY A 102 11.54 -5.93 -6.85
CA GLY A 102 10.40 -5.04 -6.66
C GLY A 102 10.79 -3.58 -6.84
N ARG A 103 9.96 -2.80 -7.54
CA ARG A 103 10.06 -1.34 -7.61
C ARG A 103 8.79 -0.70 -7.10
N LYS A 104 8.92 0.44 -6.43
CA LYS A 104 7.79 1.22 -5.93
C LYS A 104 7.90 2.63 -6.45
N LYS A 105 6.87 3.10 -7.15
CA LYS A 105 6.70 4.52 -7.49
C LYS A 105 5.65 5.12 -6.59
N GLN A 106 5.83 6.39 -6.22
CA GLN A 106 4.88 7.14 -5.40
C GLN A 106 4.66 8.52 -6.01
N PHE A 107 3.44 9.03 -5.90
CA PHE A 107 3.08 10.38 -6.32
C PHE A 107 2.08 10.97 -5.33
N PRO A 108 2.50 11.93 -4.50
CA PRO A 108 1.59 12.71 -3.67
C PRO A 108 0.61 13.46 -4.57
N LEU A 109 -0.69 13.26 -4.37
CA LEU A 109 -1.68 14.02 -5.12
C LEU A 109 -1.69 15.46 -4.56
N PRO A 110 -1.67 16.51 -5.40
CA PRO A 110 -1.61 17.90 -4.93
C PRO A 110 -2.94 18.43 -4.38
N CYS A 111 -3.93 17.57 -4.16
CA CYS A 111 -5.25 17.92 -3.65
C CYS A 111 -5.76 16.87 -2.66
N LYS A 112 -6.73 17.27 -1.83
CA LYS A 112 -7.51 16.35 -1.01
C LYS A 112 -8.66 15.75 -1.82
N LEU A 113 -9.11 14.57 -1.41
CA LEU A 113 -10.28 13.90 -1.98
C LEU A 113 -11.41 13.86 -0.97
N ASP A 114 -12.62 14.13 -1.44
CA ASP A 114 -13.86 13.90 -0.70
C ASP A 114 -14.40 12.50 -1.02
N LEU A 115 -14.32 11.60 -0.05
CA LEU A 115 -14.81 10.22 -0.13
C LEU A 115 -16.33 10.11 0.03
N THR A 116 -17.06 11.20 0.23
CA THR A 116 -18.53 11.21 0.20
C THR A 116 -19.09 11.21 -1.23
N LEU A 117 -18.26 11.59 -2.20
CA LEU A 117 -18.56 11.61 -3.63
C LEU A 117 -18.62 10.20 -4.25
N SER A 118 -19.12 10.11 -5.49
CA SER A 118 -19.07 8.88 -6.27
C SER A 118 -17.65 8.54 -6.71
N TRP A 119 -17.39 7.26 -6.96
CA TRP A 119 -16.10 6.83 -7.48
C TRP A 119 -15.76 7.47 -8.83
N VAL A 120 -16.78 7.75 -9.65
CA VAL A 120 -16.60 8.45 -10.93
C VAL A 120 -16.04 9.85 -10.70
N GLU A 121 -16.61 10.61 -9.76
CA GLU A 121 -16.14 11.96 -9.41
C GLU A 121 -14.75 11.93 -8.78
N ILE A 122 -14.53 11.01 -7.83
CA ILE A 122 -13.23 10.84 -7.17
C ILE A 122 -12.14 10.53 -8.20
N LEU A 123 -12.36 9.55 -9.08
CA LEU A 123 -11.38 9.18 -10.10
C LEU A 123 -11.18 10.28 -11.14
N LYS A 124 -12.20 11.09 -11.44
CA LYS A 124 -12.07 12.29 -12.28
C LYS A 124 -11.10 13.30 -11.65
N VAL A 125 -11.26 13.60 -10.36
CA VAL A 125 -10.34 14.50 -9.62
C VAL A 125 -8.93 13.93 -9.59
N VAL A 126 -8.77 12.63 -9.31
CA VAL A 126 -7.46 11.96 -9.29
C VAL A 126 -6.78 12.07 -10.65
N ARG A 127 -7.47 11.75 -11.75
CA ARG A 127 -6.93 11.83 -13.11
C ARG A 127 -6.56 13.26 -13.50
N ALA A 128 -7.36 14.25 -13.11
CA ALA A 128 -7.09 15.66 -13.41
C ALA A 128 -5.87 16.22 -12.66
N ASN A 129 -5.53 15.66 -11.50
CA ASN A 129 -4.43 16.14 -10.65
C ASN A 129 -3.20 15.21 -10.65
N ALA A 130 -3.25 14.10 -11.38
CA ALA A 130 -2.11 13.20 -11.54
C ALA A 130 -1.07 13.79 -12.51
N GLY A 131 0.22 13.54 -12.26
CA GLY A 131 1.28 13.88 -13.21
C GLY A 131 1.20 13.03 -14.50
N PRO A 132 1.85 13.44 -15.61
CA PRO A 132 1.69 12.81 -16.92
C PRO A 132 1.90 11.28 -16.93
N GLU A 133 2.94 10.79 -16.25
CA GLU A 133 3.21 9.35 -16.13
C GLU A 133 2.07 8.60 -15.43
N TRP A 134 1.49 9.20 -14.40
CA TRP A 134 0.41 8.61 -13.62
C TRP A 134 -0.93 8.67 -14.35
N GLN A 135 -1.15 9.69 -15.19
CA GLN A 135 -2.34 9.75 -16.04
C GLN A 135 -2.39 8.56 -16.99
N VAL A 136 -1.27 8.19 -17.63
CA VAL A 136 -1.18 7.01 -18.50
C VAL A 136 -1.50 5.74 -17.72
N LEU A 137 -0.95 5.57 -16.51
CA LEU A 137 -1.28 4.42 -15.65
C LEU A 137 -2.75 4.41 -15.21
N LEU A 138 -3.33 5.58 -14.93
CA LEU A 138 -4.74 5.70 -14.53
C LEU A 138 -5.72 5.47 -15.69
N GLN A 139 -5.24 5.47 -16.94
CA GLN A 139 -6.02 5.04 -18.11
C GLN A 139 -6.09 3.53 -18.23
N THR A 140 -5.17 2.77 -17.60
CA THR A 140 -5.17 1.30 -17.64
C THR A 140 -6.01 0.69 -16.52
N VAL A 141 -6.66 1.49 -15.68
CA VAL A 141 -7.52 1.03 -14.59
C VAL A 141 -8.87 1.73 -14.66
N ASP A 142 -9.91 0.96 -14.37
CA ASP A 142 -11.29 1.39 -14.61
C ASP A 142 -12.03 1.66 -13.31
N GLN A 143 -11.67 0.93 -12.25
CA GLN A 143 -12.47 0.89 -11.03
C GLN A 143 -11.67 0.63 -9.77
N PRO A 144 -12.17 1.10 -8.62
CA PRO A 144 -11.71 0.64 -7.32
C PRO A 144 -12.24 -0.77 -7.04
N THR A 145 -11.39 -1.61 -6.45
CA THR A 145 -11.73 -3.02 -6.20
C THR A 145 -11.80 -3.35 -4.72
N LEU A 146 -10.84 -2.85 -3.94
CA LEU A 146 -10.71 -3.17 -2.54
C LEU A 146 -10.24 -1.93 -1.77
N LEU A 147 -10.97 -1.56 -0.73
CA LEU A 147 -10.49 -0.65 0.29
C LEU A 147 -10.06 -1.49 1.48
N ASN A 148 -8.84 -1.30 1.96
CA ASN A 148 -8.42 -1.89 3.23
C ASN A 148 -7.79 -0.85 4.15
N HIS A 149 -7.90 -1.10 5.44
CA HIS A 149 -7.15 -0.36 6.45
C HIS A 149 -6.65 -1.27 7.54
N TYR A 150 -5.59 -0.81 8.21
CA TYR A 150 -4.95 -1.50 9.32
C TYR A 150 -4.14 -0.49 10.14
N GLN A 151 -3.83 -0.84 11.37
CA GLN A 151 -2.88 -0.09 12.19
C GLN A 151 -1.47 -0.60 11.92
N ARG A 152 -0.51 0.32 11.82
CA ARG A 152 0.89 -0.02 11.60
C ARG A 152 1.79 0.62 12.65
N GLU A 153 2.63 -0.22 13.26
CA GLU A 153 3.80 0.21 14.02
C GLU A 153 5.07 0.11 13.16
N TYR A 154 6.04 1.00 13.40
CA TYR A 154 7.26 1.09 12.60
C TYR A 154 8.49 1.02 13.49
N TYR A 155 9.37 0.07 13.19
CA TYR A 155 10.61 -0.15 13.90
C TYR A 155 11.79 -0.20 12.92
N THR A 156 12.95 0.29 13.35
CA THR A 156 14.20 0.20 12.60
C THR A 156 15.35 -0.06 13.55
N THR A 157 16.39 -0.77 13.10
CA THR A 157 17.67 -0.81 13.81
C THR A 157 18.34 0.56 13.74
N PRO A 158 19.22 0.93 14.70
CA PRO A 158 19.86 2.24 14.75
C PRO A 158 20.70 2.56 13.50
N ASP A 159 21.29 1.53 12.89
CA ASP A 159 22.05 1.62 11.64
C ASP A 159 21.15 1.68 10.37
N GLY A 160 19.83 1.54 10.53
CA GLY A 160 18.86 1.54 9.43
C GLY A 160 18.86 0.29 8.55
N ALA A 161 19.66 -0.72 8.89
CA ALA A 161 19.84 -1.93 8.08
C ALA A 161 18.60 -2.82 8.06
N ILE A 162 17.90 -2.93 9.20
CA ILE A 162 16.69 -3.75 9.33
C ILE A 162 15.50 -2.88 9.70
N ARG A 163 14.40 -3.06 8.95
CA ARG A 163 13.12 -2.40 9.22
C ARG A 163 12.07 -3.47 9.48
N THR A 164 11.29 -3.26 10.52
CA THR A 164 10.21 -4.15 10.92
C THR A 164 8.93 -3.35 11.07
N THR A 165 7.81 -3.89 10.60
CA THR A 165 6.49 -3.31 10.82
C THR A 165 5.58 -4.36 11.44
N LEU A 166 4.67 -3.95 12.30
CA LEU A 166 3.57 -4.78 12.75
C LEU A 166 2.27 -4.19 12.20
N ASP A 167 1.58 -4.94 11.35
CA ASP A 167 0.26 -4.61 10.83
C ASP A 167 -0.81 -5.39 11.59
N TYR A 168 -1.79 -4.71 12.19
CA TYR A 168 -2.84 -5.34 12.98
C TYR A 168 -4.20 -4.66 12.82
N ALA A 169 -5.26 -5.29 13.34
CA ALA A 169 -6.65 -4.85 13.19
C ALA A 169 -7.01 -4.60 11.71
N GLN A 170 -6.72 -5.60 10.87
CA GLN A 170 -6.91 -5.48 9.42
C GLN A 170 -8.39 -5.57 9.07
N VAL A 171 -8.88 -4.62 8.28
CA VAL A 171 -10.25 -4.58 7.78
C VAL A 171 -10.22 -4.32 6.28
N ALA A 172 -11.13 -4.96 5.54
CA ALA A 172 -11.28 -4.75 4.11
C ALA A 172 -12.75 -4.61 3.71
N TYR A 173 -13.00 -3.91 2.61
CA TYR A 173 -14.31 -3.56 2.07
C TYR A 173 -14.28 -3.71 0.55
N ASP A 174 -15.23 -4.45 0.01
CA ASP A 174 -15.43 -4.56 -1.43
C ASP A 174 -15.93 -3.23 -2.00
N GLN A 175 -15.32 -2.78 -3.11
CA GLN A 175 -15.67 -1.53 -3.80
C GLN A 175 -16.33 -1.75 -5.16
N ARG A 176 -16.36 -2.99 -5.67
CA ARG A 176 -16.70 -3.30 -7.08
C ARG A 176 -18.17 -3.03 -7.41
N LEU A 177 -19.06 -3.27 -6.47
CA LEU A 177 -20.51 -3.16 -6.64
C LEU A 177 -21.08 -1.89 -5.97
N SER A 178 -20.23 -0.97 -5.56
CA SER A 178 -20.66 0.27 -4.92
C SER A 178 -20.32 1.48 -5.80
N PRO A 179 -21.29 2.36 -6.11
CA PRO A 179 -21.02 3.57 -6.88
C PRO A 179 -20.25 4.64 -6.07
N ARG A 180 -20.20 4.48 -4.74
CA ARG A 180 -19.49 5.34 -3.78
C ARG A 180 -18.53 4.50 -2.94
N PRO A 181 -17.56 5.10 -2.24
CA PRO A 181 -16.72 4.36 -1.30
C PRO A 181 -17.56 3.59 -0.25
N ASN A 182 -17.47 2.25 -0.29
CA ASN A 182 -18.06 1.40 0.74
C ASN A 182 -17.11 1.37 1.95
N LEU A 183 -17.52 2.06 3.02
CA LEU A 183 -16.77 2.15 4.28
C LEU A 183 -17.45 1.39 5.44
N ARG A 184 -18.59 0.73 5.16
CA ARG A 184 -19.48 0.16 6.18
C ARG A 184 -19.52 -1.35 6.15
N ILE A 185 -19.71 -1.94 4.97
CA ILE A 185 -19.91 -3.39 4.82
C ILE A 185 -18.54 -4.05 4.65
N ARG A 186 -18.06 -4.64 5.74
CA ARG A 186 -16.77 -5.33 5.81
C ARG A 186 -16.82 -6.67 5.07
N LEU A 187 -15.72 -7.02 4.43
CA LEU A 187 -15.48 -8.38 3.95
C LEU A 187 -15.22 -9.32 5.16
N PRO A 188 -15.67 -10.58 5.09
CA PRO A 188 -15.40 -11.58 6.13
C PRO A 188 -13.96 -12.09 6.00
N ILE A 189 -13.01 -11.30 6.51
CA ILE A 189 -11.59 -11.67 6.57
C ILE A 189 -11.20 -12.08 7.99
N ALA A 190 -10.32 -13.08 8.11
CA ALA A 190 -9.76 -13.45 9.41
C ALA A 190 -8.88 -12.30 9.94
N ASP A 191 -9.03 -11.97 11.22
CA ASP A 191 -8.14 -11.02 11.86
C ASP A 191 -6.75 -11.65 12.04
N ARG A 192 -5.73 -10.96 11.53
CA ARG A 192 -4.36 -11.45 11.44
C ARG A 192 -3.40 -10.29 11.66
N VAL A 193 -2.30 -10.59 12.35
CA VAL A 193 -1.14 -9.71 12.44
C VAL A 193 -0.15 -10.12 11.36
N VAL A 194 0.41 -9.15 10.65
CA VAL A 194 1.35 -9.35 9.54
C VAL A 194 2.58 -8.48 9.68
#